data_AF-A0A1E1WFD8-F1
#
_entry.id   AF-A0A1E1WFD8-F1
#
_cell.length_a   1.000
_cell.length_b   1.000
_cell.length_c   1.000
_cell.angle_alpha   90.00
_cell.angle_beta   90.00
_cell.angle_gamma   90.00
#
_symmetry.space_group_name_H-M   'P 1'
#
loop_
_entity.id
_entity.type
_entity.pdbx_description
1 polymer ?
#
loop_
_entity_poly.entity_id
_entity_poly.type
_entity_poly.pdbx_seq_one_letter_code
_entity_poly.pdbx_strand_id
1 'polypeptide(L)'
;WYPFRDDRLMVACDDGMIREWIIPENGLQESTNEPSRTWSAHPDKIYIVRFHPTAKDLLTTAAHDLTIKLWDLSNDVPTAEVVLTGHTEQIFAMDWSPC
;
A
#
# COMPACT_ATOMS: atom_id res chain seq x y z
N TRP A 1 0.00 -1.19 -9.01
CA TRP A 1 -1.03 -0.73 -9.95
C TRP A 1 -2.39 -0.98 -9.30
N TYR A 2 -3.24 0.05 -9.26
CA TYR A 2 -4.57 -0.02 -8.64
C TYR A 2 -5.59 -0.43 -9.71
N PRO A 3 -6.30 -1.55 -9.57
CA PRO A 3 -7.09 -2.11 -10.67
C PRO A 3 -8.34 -1.29 -11.06
N PHE A 4 -8.71 -0.29 -10.26
CA PHE A 4 -9.88 0.56 -10.51
C PHE A 4 -9.54 1.94 -11.06
N ARG A 5 -8.26 2.37 -10.96
CA ARG A 5 -7.78 3.63 -11.54
C ARG A 5 -6.32 3.54 -11.93
N ASP A 6 -6.04 3.86 -13.19
CA ASP A 6 -4.70 3.81 -13.76
C ASP A 6 -3.80 4.99 -13.35
N ASP A 7 -4.38 6.01 -12.72
CA ASP A 7 -3.68 7.22 -12.28
C ASP A 7 -3.07 7.09 -10.87
N ARG A 8 -3.27 5.98 -10.17
CA ARG A 8 -2.85 5.84 -8.77
C ARG A 8 -1.64 4.91 -8.64
N LEU A 9 -0.53 5.45 -8.15
CA LEU A 9 0.68 4.71 -7.83
C LEU A 9 0.90 4.69 -6.31
N MET A 10 1.10 3.49 -5.78
CA MET A 10 1.46 3.29 -4.38
C MET A 10 2.91 2.86 -4.27
N VAL A 11 3.65 3.51 -3.39
CA VAL A 11 5.06 3.21 -3.13
C VAL A 11 5.23 2.97 -1.63
N ALA A 12 5.73 1.80 -1.28
CA ALA A 12 6.24 1.51 0.05
C ALA A 12 7.75 1.74 0.08
N CYS A 13 8.25 2.17 1.23
CA CYS A 13 9.66 2.44 1.43
C CYS A 13 10.18 1.72 2.69
N ASP A 14 11.50 1.67 2.82
CA ASP A 14 12.21 1.09 3.97
C ASP A 14 11.95 1.85 5.29
N ASP A 15 11.37 3.05 5.22
CA ASP A 15 11.01 3.88 6.39
C ASP A 15 9.66 3.49 7.03
N GLY A 16 9.00 2.44 6.55
CA GLY A 16 7.71 2.01 7.07
C GLY A 16 6.53 2.90 6.64
N MET A 17 6.77 3.85 5.73
CA MET A 17 5.73 4.72 5.18
C MET A 17 5.24 4.22 3.82
N ILE A 18 3.97 4.50 3.56
CA ILE A 18 3.36 4.35 2.24
C ILE A 18 3.11 5.74 1.68
N ARG A 19 3.48 5.91 0.42
CA ARG A 19 3.32 7.14 -0.34
C ARG A 19 2.40 6.86 -1.52
N GLU A 20 1.37 7.68 -1.64
CA GLU A 20 0.45 7.66 -2.76
C GLU A 20 0.80 8.80 -3.73
N TRP A 21 0.88 8.45 -5.00
CA TRP A 21 1.10 9.37 -6.10
C TRP A 21 -0.08 9.30 -7.05
N ILE A 22 -0.53 10.47 -7.50
CA ILE A 22 -1.54 10.60 -8.55
C ILE A 22 -0.81 11.06 -9.81
N ILE A 23 -0.90 10.26 -10.86
CA ILE A 23 -0.25 10.47 -12.16
C ILE A 23 -1.30 11.09 -13.10
N PRO A 24 -1.12 12.34 -13.55
CA PRO A 24 -2.05 12.96 -14.50
C PRO A 24 -2.14 12.16 -15.81
N GLU A 25 -3.27 12.26 -16.52
CA GLU A 25 -3.48 11.56 -17.80
C GLU A 25 -2.38 11.85 -18.84
N ASN A 26 -1.83 13.06 -18.83
CA ASN A 26 -0.74 13.47 -19.72
C ASN A 26 0.66 13.04 -19.23
N GLY A 27 0.72 12.20 -18.20
CA GLY A 27 1.95 11.80 -17.52
C GLY A 27 2.55 12.90 -16.66
N LEU A 28 3.64 12.55 -15.96
CA LEU A 28 4.45 13.51 -15.20
C LEU A 28 5.30 14.32 -16.18
N GLN A 29 4.98 15.61 -16.32
CA GLN A 29 5.73 16.55 -17.16
C GLN A 29 7.00 17.06 -16.46
N GLU A 30 7.00 17.05 -15.13
CA GLU A 30 8.12 17.39 -14.27
C GLU A 30 8.26 16.32 -13.18
N SER A 31 9.46 16.17 -12.63
CA SER A 31 9.70 15.30 -11.47
C SER A 31 8.88 15.81 -10.29
N THR A 32 7.87 15.05 -9.86
CA THR A 32 7.18 15.34 -8.61
C THR A 32 7.91 14.65 -7.45
N ASN A 33 8.35 15.44 -6.47
CA ASN A 33 8.92 14.93 -5.21
C ASN A 33 7.92 14.99 -4.06
N GLU A 34 6.68 15.41 -4.35
CA GLU A 34 5.62 15.56 -3.36
C GLU A 34 4.51 14.52 -3.58
N PRO A 35 4.40 13.50 -2.71
CA PRO A 35 3.32 12.54 -2.81
C PRO A 35 1.99 13.20 -2.46
N SER A 36 0.90 12.74 -3.08
CA SER A 36 -0.46 13.22 -2.78
C SER A 36 -0.84 12.93 -1.33
N ARG A 37 -0.46 11.76 -0.82
CA ARG A 37 -0.65 11.37 0.58
C ARG A 37 0.51 10.52 1.06
N THR A 38 0.85 10.65 2.34
CA THR A 38 1.82 9.79 3.02
C THR A 38 1.27 9.39 4.38
N TRP A 39 1.41 8.12 4.75
CA TRP A 39 1.06 7.66 6.08
C TRP A 39 2.04 6.61 6.59
N SER A 40 2.16 6.52 7.92
CA SER A 40 2.94 5.47 8.58
C SER A 40 2.11 4.19 8.61
N ALA A 41 2.59 3.16 7.94
CA ALA A 41 1.90 1.88 7.86
C ALA A 41 2.50 0.86 8.83
N HIS A 42 3.83 0.80 8.89
CA HIS A 42 4.56 -0.15 9.73
C HIS A 42 5.72 0.56 10.46
N PRO A 43 6.18 0.03 11.60
CA PRO A 43 7.38 0.52 12.30
C PRO A 43 8.68 0.08 11.61
N ASP A 44 8.62 -0.80 10.61
CA ASP A 44 9.76 -1.38 9.92
C ASP A 44 9.51 -1.45 8.40
N LYS A 45 10.52 -1.89 7.65
CA LYS A 45 10.54 -1.97 6.19
C LYS A 45 9.34 -2.72 5.65
N ILE A 46 8.64 -2.11 4.70
CA ILE A 46 7.52 -2.73 4.01
C ILE A 46 8.06 -3.43 2.76
N TYR A 47 7.88 -4.74 2.69
CA TYR A 47 8.34 -5.54 1.56
C TYR A 47 7.29 -5.70 0.47
N ILE A 48 6.01 -5.71 0.87
CA ILE A 48 4.92 -6.06 -0.03
C ILE A 48 3.79 -5.06 0.13
N VAL A 49 3.30 -4.56 -1.01
CA VAL A 49 2.09 -3.74 -1.12
C VAL A 49 1.25 -4.31 -2.26
N ARG A 50 -0.02 -4.62 -1.98
CA ARG A 50 -0.96 -5.17 -2.96
C ARG A 50 -2.34 -4.56 -2.76
N PHE A 51 -2.92 -4.04 -3.83
CA PHE A 51 -4.32 -3.65 -3.84
C PHE A 51 -5.20 -4.89 -3.96
N HIS A 52 -6.38 -4.84 -3.35
CA HIS A 52 -7.38 -5.88 -3.56
C HIS A 52 -7.84 -5.88 -5.03
N PRO A 53 -7.99 -7.06 -5.66
CA PRO A 53 -8.36 -7.15 -7.07
C PRO A 53 -9.81 -6.71 -7.36
N THR A 54 -10.73 -6.89 -6.41
CA THR A 54 -12.17 -6.70 -6.63
C THR A 54 -12.83 -5.68 -5.69
N ALA A 55 -12.12 -5.21 -4.66
CA ALA A 55 -12.66 -4.31 -3.66
C ALA A 55 -11.95 -2.96 -3.80
N LYS A 56 -12.74 -1.92 -4.02
CA LYS A 56 -12.24 -0.57 -4.17
C LYS A 56 -11.59 -0.11 -2.86
N ASP A 57 -10.49 0.62 -2.97
CA ASP A 57 -9.81 1.31 -1.87
C ASP A 57 -9.33 0.38 -0.74
N LEU A 58 -9.15 -0.90 -1.04
CA LEU A 58 -8.61 -1.89 -0.12
C LEU A 58 -7.17 -2.26 -0.48
N LEU A 59 -6.29 -2.26 0.51
CA LEU A 59 -4.87 -2.55 0.34
C LEU A 59 -4.36 -3.47 1.44
N THR A 60 -3.52 -4.44 1.08
CA THR A 60 -2.69 -5.19 2.02
C THR A 60 -1.23 -4.76 1.96
N THR A 61 -0.61 -4.67 3.13
CA THR A 61 0.83 -4.48 3.28
C THR A 61 1.45 -5.56 4.17
N ALA A 62 2.66 -5.99 3.85
CA ALA A 62 3.45 -6.88 4.68
C ALA A 62 4.83 -6.29 4.91
N ALA A 63 5.31 -6.36 6.16
CA ALA A 63 6.55 -5.73 6.58
C ALA A 63 7.46 -6.69 7.35
N HIS A 64 8.67 -6.21 7.65
CA HIS A 64 9.66 -6.92 8.47
C HIS A 64 9.23 -7.09 9.94
N ASP A 65 8.22 -6.34 10.39
CA ASP A 65 7.59 -6.50 11.71
C ASP A 65 6.77 -7.80 11.86
N LEU A 66 6.79 -8.67 10.84
CA LEU A 66 6.11 -9.97 10.78
C LEU A 66 4.58 -9.86 10.75
N THR A 67 4.05 -8.66 10.49
CA THR A 67 2.61 -8.42 10.39
C THR A 67 2.19 -8.16 8.96
N ILE A 68 0.95 -8.55 8.67
CA ILE A 68 0.24 -8.13 7.46
C ILE A 68 -0.89 -7.21 7.91
N LYS A 69 -1.01 -6.04 7.30
CA LYS A 69 -2.07 -5.08 7.61
C LYS A 69 -3.00 -4.91 6.41
N LEU A 70 -4.29 -4.86 6.70
CA LEU A 70 -5.34 -4.50 5.76
C LEU A 70 -5.75 -3.06 5.99
N TRP A 71 -5.74 -2.27 4.92
CA TRP A 71 -5.96 -0.84 4.93
C TRP A 71 -7.20 -0.47 4.14
N ASP A 72 -8.05 0.35 4.75
CA ASP A 72 -9.09 1.08 4.04
C ASP A 72 -8.54 2.46 3.64
N LEU A 73 -8.62 2.76 2.33
CA LEU A 73 -8.17 3.99 1.71
C LEU A 73 -9.33 4.94 1.34
N SER A 74 -10.55 4.62 1.77
CA SER A 74 -11.77 5.41 1.53
C SER A 74 -11.72 6.77 2.24
N ASN A 75 -11.01 6.84 3.37
CA ASN A 75 -10.80 8.05 4.15
C ASN A 75 -9.54 8.80 3.69
N ASP A 76 -9.48 10.11 3.98
CA ASP A 76 -8.30 10.95 3.69
C ASP A 76 -7.05 10.41 4.40
N VAL A 77 -7.20 9.95 5.63
CA VAL A 77 -6.16 9.27 6.41
C VAL A 77 -6.44 7.77 6.40
N PRO A 78 -5.61 6.96 5.71
CA PRO A 78 -5.76 5.51 5.70
C PRO A 78 -5.71 4.90 7.11
N THR A 79 -6.62 3.97 7.38
CA THR A 79 -6.68 3.23 8.65
C THR A 79 -6.37 1.76 8.42
N ALA A 80 -5.60 1.16 9.33
CA ALA A 80 -5.42 -0.28 9.35
C ALA A 80 -6.64 -0.91 10.05
N GLU A 81 -7.54 -1.47 9.26
CA GLU A 81 -8.77 -2.12 9.76
C GLU A 81 -8.45 -3.47 10.41
N VAL A 82 -7.47 -4.19 9.87
CA VAL A 82 -7.08 -5.51 10.37
C VAL A 82 -5.56 -5.62 10.44
N VAL A 83 -5.08 -6.20 11.53
CA VAL A 83 -3.69 -6.61 11.70
C VAL A 83 -3.66 -8.13 11.82
N LEU A 84 -3.14 -8.78 10.78
CA LEU A 84 -2.92 -10.22 10.76
C LEU A 84 -1.56 -10.51 11.38
N THR A 85 -1.58 -11.33 12.42
CA THR A 85 -0.41 -11.78 13.16
C THR A 85 -0.33 -13.31 13.10
N GLY A 86 0.86 -13.87 13.26
CA GLY A 86 1.07 -15.32 13.28
C GLY A 86 2.28 -15.78 12.49
N HIS A 87 2.76 -14.99 11.54
CA HIS A 87 4.07 -15.22 10.94
C HIS A 87 5.15 -15.04 12.00
N THR A 88 5.99 -16.06 12.17
CA THR A 88 7.13 -16.05 13.11
C THR A 88 8.44 -15.65 12.44
N GLU A 89 8.42 -15.53 11.12
CA GLU A 89 9.58 -15.30 10.26
C GLU A 89 9.16 -14.44 9.05
N GLN A 90 10.15 -13.99 8.27
CA GLN A 90 9.97 -13.04 7.18
C GLN A 90 8.92 -13.48 6.15
N ILE A 91 8.13 -12.51 5.70
CA ILE A 91 7.10 -12.70 4.69
C ILE A 91 7.70 -12.38 3.32
N PHE A 92 7.94 -13.42 2.52
CA PHE A 92 8.56 -13.28 1.20
C PHE A 92 7.57 -12.93 0.09
N ALA A 93 6.33 -13.43 0.19
CA ALA A 93 5.32 -13.25 -0.83
C ALA A 93 3.93 -13.25 -0.20
N MET A 94 3.02 -12.50 -0.82
CA MET A 94 1.61 -12.44 -0.48
C MET A 94 0.86 -12.10 -1.77
N ASP A 95 -0.28 -12.74 -1.97
CA ASP A 95 -1.16 -12.47 -3.09
C ASP A 95 -2.62 -12.59 -2.67
N TRP A 96 -3.49 -11.89 -3.39
CA TRP A 96 -4.92 -12.03 -3.20
C TRP A 96 -5.42 -13.27 -3.94
N SER A 97 -6.33 -14.00 -3.31
CA SER A 97 -7.09 -15.00 -4.04
C SER A 97 -7.90 -14.32 -5.15
N PRO A 98 -7.98 -14.88 -6.37
CA PRO A 98 -8.75 -14.29 -7.46
C PRO A 98 -10.28 -14.39 -7.27
N CYS A 99 -10.74 -15.00 -6.17
CA CYS A 99 -12.15 -15.28 -5.89
C CYS A 99 -12.68 -14.47 -4.70
#